data_AF-A0A376YI74-F1
#
_entry.id   AF-A0A376YI74-F1
#
_cell.length_a   1.000
_cell.length_b   1.000
_cell.length_c   1.000
_cell.angle_alpha   90.00
_cell.angle_beta   90.00
_cell.angle_gamma   90.00
#
_symmetry.space_group_name_H-M   'P 1'
#
loop_
_entity.id
_entity.type
_entity.pdbx_description
1 polymer ?
#
loop_
_entity_poly.entity_id
_entity_poly.type
_entity_poly.pdbx_seq_one_letter_code
_entity_poly.pdbx_strand_id
1 'polypeptide(L)'
;MLPFSPALVEAQRERIANASALLMQLESPLESVMAAAKIAHQNKTIVALNPAPARELPDELLALVDIIYAKRNGSRKAHRIRV
;
A
#
# COMPACT_ATOMS: atom_id res chain seq x y z
N MET A 1 -7.81 5.08 21.97
CA MET A 1 -7.04 5.19 20.71
C MET A 1 -7.98 4.84 19.57
N LEU A 2 -8.23 5.75 18.63
CA LEU A 2 -9.09 5.43 17.48
C LEU A 2 -8.35 4.40 16.59
N PRO A 3 -9.04 3.38 16.06
CA PRO A 3 -8.43 2.43 15.14
C PRO A 3 -7.94 3.16 13.88
N PHE A 4 -6.88 2.66 13.26
CA PHE A 4 -6.33 3.24 12.03
C PHE A 4 -7.37 3.18 10.90
N SER A 5 -7.90 4.33 10.47
CA SER A 5 -9.08 4.45 9.60
C SER A 5 -8.82 5.29 8.35
N PRO A 6 -9.69 5.22 7.33
CA PRO A 6 -9.58 6.07 6.14
C PRO A 6 -9.58 7.57 6.45
N ALA A 7 -10.29 8.01 7.49
CA ALA A 7 -10.29 9.41 7.90
C ALA A 7 -8.92 9.89 8.41
N LEU A 8 -8.18 9.01 9.10
CA LEU A 8 -6.80 9.31 9.52
C LEU A 8 -5.85 9.33 8.32
N VAL A 9 -6.07 8.48 7.33
CA VAL A 9 -5.32 8.50 6.07
C VAL A 9 -5.58 9.80 5.29
N GLU A 10 -6.84 10.22 5.19
CA GLU A 10 -7.24 11.45 4.52
C GLU A 10 -6.62 12.69 5.19
N ALA A 11 -6.57 12.71 6.52
CA ALA A 11 -5.87 13.76 7.27
C ALA A 11 -4.35 13.81 6.98
N GLN A 12 -3.77 12.78 6.36
CA GLN A 12 -2.38 12.73 5.91
C GLN A 12 -2.22 12.90 4.39
N ARG A 13 -3.30 13.27 3.65
CA ARG A 13 -3.29 13.37 2.18
C ARG A 13 -2.08 14.12 1.63
N GLU A 14 -1.79 15.32 2.12
CA GLU A 14 -0.67 16.12 1.62
C GLU A 14 0.69 15.45 1.85
N ARG A 15 0.87 14.75 2.98
CA ARG A 15 2.11 14.01 3.24
C ARG A 15 2.28 12.85 2.28
N ILE A 16 1.21 12.12 2.00
CA ILE A 16 1.23 10.99 1.06
C ILE A 16 1.48 11.51 -0.36
N ALA A 17 0.80 12.59 -0.76
CA ALA A 17 0.87 13.17 -2.10
C ALA A 17 2.24 13.75 -2.45
N ASN A 18 2.96 14.29 -1.46
CA ASN A 18 4.29 14.87 -1.67
C ASN A 18 5.44 13.90 -1.41
N ALA A 19 5.16 12.65 -0.99
CA ALA A 19 6.19 11.66 -0.76
C ALA A 19 6.73 11.08 -2.08
N SER A 20 7.99 10.65 -2.08
CA SER A 20 8.54 9.90 -3.22
C SER A 20 7.98 8.48 -3.32
N ALA A 21 7.66 7.87 -2.18
CA ALA A 21 7.11 6.52 -2.08
C ALA A 21 6.26 6.36 -0.82
N LEU A 22 5.28 5.47 -0.91
CA LEU A 22 4.42 4.98 0.16
C LEU A 22 4.64 3.47 0.32
N LEU A 23 5.05 3.05 1.50
CA LEU A 23 5.24 1.65 1.86
C LEU A 23 4.13 1.18 2.80
N MET A 24 3.48 0.07 2.46
CA MET A 24 2.35 -0.47 3.23
C MET A 24 2.45 -1.99 3.47
N GLN A 25 1.74 -2.45 4.52
CA GLN A 25 1.49 -3.87 4.85
C GLN A 25 0.00 -4.09 5.18
N LEU A 26 -0.42 -5.34 5.36
CA LEU A 26 -1.82 -5.74 5.56
C LEU A 26 -2.22 -5.97 7.03
N GLU A 27 -1.44 -5.43 7.97
CA GLU A 27 -1.77 -5.39 9.42
C GLU A 27 -2.69 -4.21 9.78
N SER A 28 -2.93 -3.32 8.81
CA SER A 28 -3.90 -2.23 8.89
C SER A 28 -5.22 -2.61 8.21
N PRO A 29 -6.35 -1.97 8.57
CA PRO A 29 -7.61 -2.19 7.86
C PRO A 29 -7.46 -1.94 6.35
N LEU A 30 -8.06 -2.81 5.54
CA LEU A 30 -7.86 -2.85 4.08
C LEU A 30 -8.38 -1.58 3.42
N GLU A 31 -9.46 -1.00 3.94
CA GLU A 31 -10.02 0.27 3.52
C GLU A 31 -9.03 1.44 3.70
N SER A 32 -8.22 1.41 4.75
CA SER A 32 -7.20 2.43 5.01
C SER A 32 -6.02 2.26 4.05
N VAL A 33 -5.61 1.01 3.80
CA VAL A 33 -4.58 0.68 2.80
C VAL A 33 -5.02 1.13 1.41
N MET A 34 -6.28 0.85 1.04
CA MET A 34 -6.87 1.27 -0.24
C MET A 34 -6.92 2.79 -0.37
N ALA A 35 -7.37 3.51 0.67
CA ALA A 35 -7.42 4.97 0.66
C ALA A 35 -6.01 5.56 0.44
N ALA A 36 -5.00 5.04 1.13
CA ALA A 36 -3.64 5.52 1.01
C ALA A 36 -3.05 5.22 -0.37
N ALA A 37 -3.29 4.01 -0.91
CA ALA A 37 -2.90 3.63 -2.28
C ALA A 37 -3.51 4.57 -3.33
N LYS A 38 -4.79 4.91 -3.20
CA LYS A 38 -5.49 5.84 -4.12
C LYS A 38 -4.87 7.23 -4.09
N ILE A 39 -4.61 7.78 -2.90
CA ILE A 39 -3.98 9.10 -2.76
C ILE A 39 -2.58 9.07 -3.40
N ALA A 40 -1.77 8.06 -3.09
CA ALA A 40 -0.42 7.94 -3.64
C ALA A 40 -0.44 7.84 -5.18
N HIS A 41 -1.24 6.94 -5.73
CA HIS A 41 -1.36 6.72 -7.18
C HIS A 41 -1.79 7.99 -7.92
N GLN A 42 -2.80 8.72 -7.41
CA GLN A 42 -3.27 9.97 -8.01
C GLN A 42 -2.20 11.07 -8.06
N ASN A 43 -1.23 11.03 -7.13
CA ASN A 43 -0.18 12.04 -6.99
C ASN A 43 1.21 11.55 -7.46
N LYS A 44 1.27 10.40 -8.14
CA LYS A 44 2.52 9.82 -8.66
C LYS A 44 3.54 9.45 -7.57
N THR A 45 3.07 9.23 -6.34
CA THR A 45 3.85 8.62 -5.26
C THR A 45 3.95 7.12 -5.50
N ILE A 46 5.15 6.55 -5.49
CA ILE A 46 5.35 5.11 -5.72
C ILE A 46 4.61 4.30 -4.64
N VAL A 47 3.77 3.37 -5.03
CA VAL A 47 3.04 2.48 -4.12
C VAL A 47 3.76 1.15 -4.00
N ALA A 48 4.40 0.93 -2.85
CA ALA A 48 5.05 -0.32 -2.50
C ALA A 48 4.22 -1.08 -1.46
N LEU A 49 3.80 -2.30 -1.79
CA LEU A 49 3.01 -3.17 -0.91
C LEU A 49 3.80 -4.43 -0.54
N ASN A 50 3.91 -4.67 0.76
CA ASN A 50 4.21 -5.99 1.30
C ASN A 50 2.89 -6.70 1.64
N PRO A 51 2.46 -7.71 0.87
CA PRO A 51 1.17 -8.37 1.07
C PRO A 51 1.22 -9.38 2.22
N ALA A 52 1.65 -8.92 3.41
CA ALA A 52 1.75 -9.69 4.64
C ALA A 52 0.87 -9.05 5.73
N PRO A 53 0.13 -9.85 6.53
CA PRO A 53 -0.05 -11.30 6.40
C PRO A 53 -0.76 -11.70 5.10
N ALA A 54 -0.53 -12.94 4.63
CA ALA A 54 -1.07 -13.41 3.35
C ALA A 54 -2.61 -13.45 3.38
N ARG A 55 -3.23 -12.82 2.39
CA ARG A 55 -4.67 -12.81 2.16
C ARG A 55 -4.96 -12.49 0.69
N GLU A 56 -6.18 -12.76 0.25
CA GLU A 56 -6.67 -12.29 -1.03
C GLU A 56 -6.78 -10.76 -1.03
N LEU A 57 -6.40 -10.16 -2.17
CA LEU A 57 -6.43 -8.73 -2.39
C LEU A 57 -7.34 -8.41 -3.57
N PRO A 58 -8.15 -7.35 -3.49
CA PRO A 58 -8.98 -6.92 -4.61
C PRO A 58 -8.10 -6.45 -5.77
N ASP A 59 -8.52 -6.73 -6.99
CA ASP A 59 -7.82 -6.29 -8.22
C ASP A 59 -7.64 -4.77 -8.26
N GLU A 60 -8.59 -4.02 -7.71
CA GLU A 60 -8.50 -2.56 -7.57
C GLU A 60 -7.23 -2.14 -6.80
N LEU A 61 -6.89 -2.83 -5.72
CA LEU A 61 -5.67 -2.51 -4.96
C LEU A 61 -4.43 -2.90 -5.76
N LEU A 62 -4.43 -4.06 -6.39
CA LEU A 62 -3.30 -4.55 -7.19
C LEU A 62 -3.02 -3.64 -8.39
N ALA A 63 -4.04 -3.02 -8.97
CA ALA A 63 -3.90 -2.06 -10.06
C ALA A 63 -3.20 -0.75 -9.64
N LEU A 64 -3.22 -0.42 -8.35
CA LEU A 64 -2.60 0.79 -7.79
C LEU A 64 -1.16 0.56 -7.31
N VAL A 65 -0.69 -0.69 -7.24
CA VAL A 65 0.63 -1.05 -6.69
C VAL A 65 1.68 -1.08 -7.79
N ASP A 66 2.74 -0.30 -7.60
CA ASP A 66 3.91 -0.30 -8.51
C ASP A 66 4.88 -1.44 -8.17
N ILE A 67 5.09 -1.68 -6.87
CA ILE A 67 6.04 -2.67 -6.35
C ILE A 67 5.34 -3.58 -5.34
N ILE A 68 5.32 -4.88 -5.61
CA ILE A 68 4.86 -5.90 -4.65
C ILE A 68 6.01 -6.81 -4.24
N TYR A 69 6.26 -6.93 -2.94
CA TYR A 69 7.34 -7.77 -2.41
C TYR A 69 6.89 -8.53 -1.18
N ALA A 70 7.24 -9.81 -1.05
CA ALA A 70 6.90 -10.60 0.12
C ALA A 70 8.16 -11.25 0.71
N LYS A 71 8.28 -11.25 2.04
CA LYS A 71 9.24 -12.13 2.72
C LYS A 71 8.56 -13.49 2.95
N ARG A 72 9.14 -14.56 2.45
CA ARG A 72 8.83 -15.94 2.85
C ARG A 72 9.99 -16.43 3.73
N ASN A 73 9.69 -17.11 4.85
CA ASN A 73 10.70 -17.70 5.72
C ASN A 73 11.76 -18.43 4.88
N GLY A 74 12.99 -17.91 4.86
CA GLY A 74 14.17 -18.51 4.22
C GLY A 74 14.45 -18.19 2.74
N SER A 75 13.60 -17.48 1.98
CA SER A 75 13.92 -17.15 0.58
C SER A 75 13.21 -15.88 0.08
N ARG A 76 13.97 -14.86 -0.34
CA ARG A 76 13.42 -13.62 -0.95
C ARG A 76 13.02 -13.90 -2.40
N LYS A 77 11.75 -13.68 -2.76
CA LYS A 77 11.32 -13.52 -4.15
C LYS A 77 10.58 -12.18 -4.30
N ALA A 78 11.18 -11.24 -5.02
CA ALA A 78 10.45 -10.11 -5.59
C ALA A 78 9.77 -10.61 -6.88
N HIS A 79 8.46 -10.44 -7.00
CA HIS A 79 7.76 -10.69 -8.26
C HIS A 79 7.56 -9.36 -8.99
N ARG A 80 7.55 -9.42 -10.32
CA ARG A 80 7.90 -8.33 -11.24
C ARG A 80 7.10 -7.04 -11.06
N ILE A 81 7.83 -5.94 -11.21
CA ILE A 81 7.46 -4.52 -11.15
C ILE A 81 6.76 -4.11 -12.44
N ARG A 82 5.71 -3.28 -12.36
CA ARG A 82 5.23 -2.49 -13.50
C ARG A 82 6.05 -1.19 -13.51
N VAL A 83 6.91 -1.03 -14.52
CA VAL A 83 7.47 0.28 -14.93
C VAL A 83 6.61 0.86 -16.04
#